data_AF-A0A820QGU7-F1
#
_entry.id   AF-A0A820QGU7-F1
#
_cell.length_a   1.000
_cell.length_b   1.000
_cell.length_c   1.000
_cell.angle_alpha   90.00
_cell.angle_beta   90.00
_cell.angle_gamma   90.00
#
_symmetry.space_group_name_H-M   'P 1'
#
loop_
_entity.id
_entity.type
_entity.pdbx_description
1 polymer ?
#
loop_
_entity_poly.entity_id
_entity_poly.type
_entity_poly.pdbx_seq_one_letter_code
_entity_poly.pdbx_strand_id
1 'polypeptide(L)'
;MLYIKKQQTSSLAASKELVPLKEVRVDARIHSFAADVTLTQVFQNDEPMPVEAVYCFPVEENAAIYAFVAHIDDEREIIAELEEKKIAQQEYSQAL
;
A
#
# COMPACT_ATOMS: atom_id res chain seq x y z
N MET A 1 -2.97 -11.77 5.10
CA MET A 1 -1.62 -11.38 5.59
C MET A 1 -0.96 -10.42 4.59
N LEU A 2 -0.97 -9.11 4.85
CA LEU A 2 -0.20 -8.16 4.02
C LEU A 2 1.30 -8.37 4.28
N TYR A 3 2.02 -8.86 3.27
CA TYR A 3 3.47 -8.99 3.31
C TYR A 3 4.11 -7.67 2.83
N ILE A 4 4.46 -6.79 3.77
CA ILE A 4 5.15 -5.53 3.45
C ILE A 4 6.64 -5.82 3.28
N LYS A 5 7.09 -5.85 2.02
CA LYS A 5 8.51 -5.93 1.68
C LYS A 5 9.11 -4.52 1.76
N LYS A 6 10.12 -4.30 2.63
CA LYS A 6 10.83 -3.02 2.77
C LYS A 6 11.40 -2.59 1.41
N GLN A 7 10.90 -1.49 0.85
CA GLN A 7 11.41 -0.84 -0.37
C GLN A 7 11.39 0.68 -0.14
N GLN A 8 12.45 1.38 -0.51
CA GLN A 8 12.65 2.81 -0.26
C GLN A 8 11.85 3.73 -1.21
N THR A 9 11.13 3.16 -2.19
CA THR A 9 10.49 3.91 -3.27
C THR A 9 9.08 3.37 -3.51
N SER A 10 8.08 4.26 -3.54
CA SER A 10 6.75 3.90 -4.03
C SER A 10 6.81 3.68 -5.54
N SER A 11 6.56 2.46 -5.98
CA SER A 11 6.39 2.13 -7.39
C SER A 11 5.26 1.12 -7.55
N LEU A 12 4.48 1.30 -8.61
CA LEU A 12 3.53 0.31 -9.10
C LEU A 12 4.13 -0.28 -10.38
N ALA A 13 4.63 -1.51 -10.28
CA ALA A 13 5.27 -2.18 -11.40
C ALA A 13 4.35 -3.23 -11.99
N ALA A 14 4.06 -3.11 -13.28
CA ALA A 14 3.53 -4.20 -14.07
C ALA A 14 4.66 -4.97 -14.74
N SER A 15 4.43 -6.23 -15.14
CA SER A 15 5.44 -7.09 -15.76
C SER A 15 6.20 -6.35 -16.87
N LYS A 16 7.37 -5.81 -16.49
CA LYS A 16 8.35 -5.02 -17.27
C LYS A 16 8.15 -3.51 -17.45
N GLU A 17 7.04 -2.90 -17.03
CA GLU A 17 6.80 -1.45 -17.19
C GLU A 17 6.17 -0.81 -15.93
N LEU A 18 6.57 0.42 -15.62
CA LEU A 18 6.04 1.18 -14.47
C LEU A 18 4.69 1.79 -14.86
N VAL A 19 3.66 1.59 -14.02
CA VAL A 19 2.37 2.25 -14.21
C VAL A 19 2.52 3.73 -13.86
N PRO A 20 2.16 4.67 -14.75
CA PRO A 20 2.31 6.09 -14.50
C PRO A 20 1.57 6.56 -13.25
N LEU A 21 2.31 7.26 -12.38
CA LEU A 21 1.80 7.98 -11.23
C LEU A 21 1.26 9.33 -11.69
N LYS A 22 -0.06 9.52 -11.63
CA LYS A 22 -0.75 10.73 -12.12
C LYS A 22 -0.88 11.80 -11.05
N GLU A 23 -1.09 11.39 -9.80
CA GLU A 23 -1.24 12.31 -8.67
C GLU A 23 -0.58 11.74 -7.42
N VAL A 24 0.04 12.62 -6.64
CA VAL A 24 0.50 12.35 -5.28
C VAL A 24 -0.03 13.45 -4.38
N ARG A 25 -0.70 13.04 -3.30
CA ARG A 25 -1.11 13.92 -2.22
C ARG A 25 -0.54 13.42 -0.91
N VAL A 26 0.02 14.35 -0.14
CA VAL A 26 0.60 14.07 1.18
C VAL A 26 -0.07 15.00 2.17
N ASP A 27 -0.79 14.40 3.12
CA ASP A 27 -1.40 15.09 4.24
C ASP A 27 -0.66 14.67 5.50
N ALA A 28 0.02 15.61 6.17
CA ALA A 28 0.80 15.33 7.37
C ALA A 28 0.28 16.18 8.55
N ARG A 29 0.08 15.52 9.70
CA ARG A 29 -0.29 16.15 10.97
C ARG A 29 0.77 15.84 11.99
N ILE A 30 1.33 16.88 12.61
CA ILE A 30 2.37 16.73 13.63
C ILE A 30 1.71 16.78 15.00
N HIS A 31 1.84 15.69 15.76
CA HIS A 31 1.35 15.55 17.12
C HIS A 31 2.55 15.45 18.08
N SER A 32 2.98 16.59 18.62
CA SER A 32 4.13 16.71 19.52
C SER A 32 5.42 16.11 18.94
N PHE A 33 5.68 14.83 19.18
CA PHE A 33 6.87 14.09 18.74
C PHE A 33 6.57 13.01 17.68
N ALA A 34 5.31 12.86 17.25
CA ALA A 34 4.90 11.94 16.20
C ALA A 34 4.30 12.69 15.00
N ALA A 35 4.36 12.08 13.82
CA ALA A 35 3.71 12.59 12.62
C ALA A 35 2.75 11.53 12.07
N ASP A 36 1.47 11.91 11.94
CA ASP A 36 0.47 11.15 11.20
C ASP A 36 0.51 11.58 9.75
N VAL A 37 0.88 10.66 8.87
CA VAL A 37 1.02 10.94 7.43
C VAL A 37 0.03 10.07 6.65
N THR A 38 -0.81 10.73 5.86
CA THR A 38 -1.67 10.09 4.86
C THR A 38 -1.09 10.36 3.47
N LEU A 39 -0.75 9.29 2.76
CA LEU A 39 -0.25 9.32 1.39
C LEU A 39 -1.33 8.80 0.45
N THR A 40 -1.77 9.62 -0.49
CA THR A 40 -2.67 9.22 -1.58
C THR A 40 -1.91 9.25 -2.89
N GLN A 41 -1.90 8.12 -3.61
CA GLN A 41 -1.25 7.99 -4.90
C GLN A 41 -2.25 7.46 -5.93
N VAL A 42 -2.38 8.16 -7.05
CA VAL A 42 -3.27 7.78 -8.15
C VAL A 42 -2.41 7.25 -9.29
N PHE A 43 -2.54 5.95 -9.56
CA PHE A 43 -1.92 5.29 -10.70
C PHE A 43 -2.97 5.05 -11.77
N GLN A 44 -2.59 5.27 -13.03
CA GLN A 44 -3.46 4.98 -14.16
C GLN A 44 -2.69 4.16 -15.18
N ASN A 45 -3.27 3.02 -15.57
CA ASN A 45 -2.80 2.26 -16.70
C ASN A 45 -3.21 2.97 -18.00
N ASP A 46 -2.24 3.53 -18.71
CA ASP A 46 -2.48 4.16 -20.02
C ASP A 46 -2.51 3.13 -21.16
N GLU A 47 -2.12 1.88 -20.89
CA GLU A 47 -2.09 0.80 -21.88
C GLU A 47 -3.50 0.21 -22.13
N PRO A 48 -3.79 -0.22 -23.36
CA PRO A 48 -5.10 -0.78 -23.72
C PRO A 48 -5.37 -2.15 -23.10
N MET A 49 -4.35 -2.80 -22.54
CA MET A 49 -4.44 -4.13 -21.94
C MET A 49 -4.37 -4.02 -20.41
N PRO A 50 -5.17 -4.80 -19.65
CA PRO A 50 -5.05 -4.87 -18.20
C PRO A 50 -3.65 -5.31 -17.79
N VAL A 51 -3.12 -4.69 -16.75
CA VAL A 51 -1.78 -4.98 -16.22
C VAL A 51 -1.86 -5.54 -14.80
N GLU A 52 -1.05 -6.55 -14.52
CA GLU A 52 -0.84 -7.04 -13.16
C GLU A 52 0.19 -6.14 -12.48
N ALA A 53 -0.19 -5.42 -11.41
CA ALA A 53 0.70 -4.45 -10.78
C ALA A 53 0.94 -4.74 -9.29
N VAL A 54 2.18 -4.53 -8.84
CA VAL A 54 2.57 -4.69 -7.43
C VAL A 54 2.87 -3.33 -6.82
N TYR A 55 2.14 -2.97 -5.75
CA TYR A 55 2.41 -1.77 -4.96
C TYR A 55 3.40 -2.05 -3.84
N CYS A 56 4.49 -1.27 -3.80
CA CYS A 56 5.46 -1.30 -2.70
C CYS A 56 5.31 -0.06 -1.82
N PHE A 57 5.13 -0.27 -0.52
CA PHE A 57 5.00 0.82 0.45
C PHE A 57 6.33 1.51 0.75
N PRO A 58 6.39 2.85 0.69
CA PRO A 58 7.54 3.61 1.17
C PRO A 58 7.43 3.81 2.68
N VAL A 59 8.04 2.91 3.47
CA VAL A 59 8.05 3.04 4.95
C VAL A 59 9.47 3.21 5.43
N GLU A 60 9.73 4.31 6.13
CA GLU A 60 11.00 4.52 6.82
C GLU A 60 11.15 3.59 8.04
N GLU A 61 12.39 3.39 8.49
CA GLU A 61 12.69 2.46 9.58
C GLU A 61 11.99 2.80 10.91
N ASN A 62 11.67 4.07 11.13
CA ASN A 62 10.98 4.56 12.33
C ASN A 62 9.48 4.81 12.13
N ALA A 63 8.91 4.38 11.00
CA ALA A 63 7.50 4.54 10.67
C ALA A 63 6.79 3.18 10.61
N ALA A 64 5.49 3.17 10.86
CA ALA A 64 4.64 1.99 10.73
C ALA A 64 3.39 2.35 9.94
N ILE A 65 2.98 1.47 9.03
CA ILE A 65 1.68 1.57 8.37
C ILE A 65 0.65 0.97 9.30
N TYR A 66 -0.34 1.77 9.67
CA TYR A 66 -1.46 1.31 10.49
C TYR A 66 -2.79 1.20 9.72
N ALA A 67 -2.86 1.74 8.50
CA ALA A 67 -4.04 1.69 7.64
C ALA A 67 -3.64 1.72 6.16
N PHE A 68 -4.34 0.94 5.34
CA PHE A 68 -4.20 0.98 3.88
C PHE A 68 -5.54 0.69 3.21
N VAL A 69 -5.87 1.48 2.20
CA VAL A 69 -7.02 1.30 1.34
C VAL A 69 -6.58 1.54 -0.10
N ALA A 70 -6.95 0.65 -1.01
CA ALA A 70 -6.79 0.84 -2.45
C ALA A 70 -8.15 0.79 -3.13
N HIS A 71 -8.39 1.74 -4.03
CA HIS A 71 -9.59 1.79 -4.88
C HIS A 71 -9.17 1.47 -6.31
N ILE A 72 -9.86 0.53 -6.96
CA ILE A 72 -9.61 0.09 -8.34
C ILE A 72 -10.88 0.30 -9.15
N ASP A 73 -10.77 1.08 -10.23
CA ASP A 73 -11.84 1.36 -11.20
C ASP A 73 -13.18 1.79 -10.55
N ASP A 74 -13.12 2.57 -9.45
CA ASP A 74 -14.23 3.07 -8.62
C ASP A 74 -15.18 2.01 -8.00
N GLU A 75 -15.08 0.75 -8.41
CA GLU A 75 -15.99 -0.33 -7.99
C GLU A 75 -15.38 -1.25 -6.93
N ARG A 76 -14.05 -1.37 -6.89
CA ARG A 76 -13.34 -2.33 -6.05
C ARG A 76 -12.53 -1.61 -4.99
N GLU A 77 -12.88 -1.82 -3.73
CA GLU A 77 -12.12 -1.35 -2.57
C GLU A 77 -11.39 -2.52 -1.92
N ILE A 78 -10.08 -2.36 -1.70
CA ILE A 78 -9.24 -3.30 -0.95
C ILE A 78 -8.83 -2.60 0.33
N ILE A 79 -9.38 -3.05 1.45
CA ILE A 79 -9.02 -2.58 2.78
C ILE A 79 -8.02 -3.56 3.38
N ALA A 80 -6.88 -3.06 3.86
CA ALA A 80 -5.96 -3.88 4.64
C ALA A 80 -6.52 -4.10 6.05
N GLU A 81 -6.77 -5.35 6.40
CA GLU A 81 -6.96 -5.75 7.79
C GLU A 81 -5.59 -5.87 8.46
N LEU A 82 -5.37 -5.04 9.48
CA LEU A 82 -4.14 -5.02 10.25
C LEU A 82 -4.38 -5.78 11.56
N GLU A 83 -3.82 -6.99 11.63
CA GLU A 83 -3.86 -7.79 12.84
C GLU A 83 -2.49 -7.80 13.53
N GLU A 84 -2.50 -7.83 14.86
CA GLU A 84 -1.28 -8.05 15.62
C GLU A 84 -0.60 -9.34 15.15
N LYS A 85 0.72 -9.25 14.91
CA LYS A 85 1.58 -10.31 14.35
C LYS A 85 1.36 -11.70 14.96
N LYS A 86 0.97 -11.79 16.23
CA LYS A 86 0.70 -13.06 16.93
C LYS A 86 -0.62 -13.71 16.54
N ILE A 87 -1.66 -12.93 16.28
CA ILE A 87 -3.01 -13.41 15.94
C ILE A 87 -3.05 -13.80 14.45
N ALA A 88 -2.49 -12.97 13.58
CA ALA A 88 -2.37 -13.25 12.15
C ALA A 88 -1.59 -14.55 11.83
N GLN A 89 -0.57 -14.88 12.64
CA GLN A 89 0.18 -16.13 12.51
C GLN A 89 -0.64 -17.35 12.95
N GLN A 90 -1.49 -17.21 13.96
CA GLN A 90 -2.31 -18.31 14.46
C GLN A 90 -3.45 -18.65 13.49
N GLU A 91 -4.14 -17.65 12.94
CA GLU A 91 -5.24 -17.89 12.00
C GLU A 91 -4.76 -18.51 10.68
N TYR A 92 -3.61 -18.07 10.15
CA TYR A 92 -3.02 -18.69 8.96
C TYR A 92 -2.65 -20.17 9.18
N SER A 93 -2.17 -20.52 10.38
CA SER A 93 -1.82 -21.90 10.71
C SER A 93 -3.03 -22.82 10.94
N GLN A 94 -4.23 -22.24 11.15
CA GLN A 94 -5.47 -23.01 11.31
C GLN A 94 -6.28 -23.11 10.01
N ALA A 95 -5.98 -22.26 9.01
CA ALA A 95 -6.61 -22.31 7.69
C ALA A 95 -5.94 -23.32 6.71
N LEU A 96 -4.97 -24.10 7.19
CA LEU A 96 -4.29 -25.19 6.47
C LEU A 96 -4.78 -26.57 6.94
#